data_AF-A0A9D8NV97-F1
#
_entry.id   AF-A0A9D8NV97-F1
#
_cell.length_a   1.000
_cell.length_b   1.000
_cell.length_c   1.000
_cell.angle_alpha   90.00
_cell.angle_beta   90.00
_cell.angle_gamma   90.00
#
_symmetry.space_group_name_H-M   'P 1'
#
loop_
_entity.id
_entity.type
_entity.pdbx_description
1 polymer ?
#
loop_
_entity_poly.entity_id
_entity_poly.type
_entity_poly.pdbx_seq_one_letter_code
_entity_poly.pdbx_strand_id
1 'polypeptide(L)'
;MARANGLGSTTALVSACALAAAAPAVAASNYAIVWLQYSPGAGVPLAYQNANNALGEPCRYTGDGVDPGVVSPFHPAFMPNDVVSIGPGGSLIVSFEVDVLDNPANPFGIDLIVFGNSFFTDLDAPNGVCGTLFAEGGIIDVSTNGVQWFEVPGVAADGAFPTLGYLDVDPYSIRPGAVPSSFTKPVDPAALDQIEEGMGWQELHQLYDGSGGGTGIDLASVGLTKARFVRVRVPAESQSIIEIDGFARVSPGPVFGSPADLNGDGFVDGDDLGTLLGAWGSDGALPDGGSADLDSNGVVDGGDLGSLLGDWS
;
A
#
# COMPACT_ATOMS: atom_id res chain seq x y z
N MET A 1 85.59 19.93 -3.96
CA MET A 1 84.65 19.78 -5.09
C MET A 1 83.75 18.59 -4.81
N ALA A 2 82.46 18.79 -5.02
CA ALA A 2 81.36 17.88 -4.70
C ALA A 2 81.49 16.48 -5.32
N ARG A 3 80.90 15.47 -4.66
CA ARG A 3 79.91 14.55 -5.28
C ARG A 3 78.94 14.01 -4.22
N ALA A 4 77.67 14.26 -4.48
CA ALA A 4 76.50 13.66 -3.83
C ALA A 4 76.20 12.29 -4.46
N ASN A 5 75.44 11.46 -3.74
CA ASN A 5 74.51 10.39 -4.18
C ASN A 5 74.09 9.65 -2.89
N GLY A 6 72.83 9.41 -2.54
CA GLY A 6 71.53 9.55 -3.17
C GLY A 6 70.61 8.60 -2.38
N LEU A 7 69.87 9.13 -1.41
CA LEU A 7 68.91 8.34 -0.61
C LEU A 7 67.55 8.39 -1.32
N GLY A 8 67.11 7.23 -1.82
CA GLY A 8 65.78 7.05 -2.40
C GLY A 8 64.71 7.19 -1.31
N SER A 9 63.83 8.17 -1.47
CA SER A 9 62.61 8.31 -0.69
C SER A 9 61.50 7.53 -1.40
N THR A 10 61.05 6.43 -0.80
CA THR A 10 59.81 5.75 -1.18
C THR A 10 58.63 6.56 -0.63
N THR A 11 57.93 7.25 -1.52
CA THR A 11 56.69 7.97 -1.20
C THR A 11 55.54 6.96 -1.17
N ALA A 12 55.04 6.63 0.02
CA ALA A 12 53.81 5.85 0.16
C ALA A 12 52.61 6.76 -0.15
N LEU A 13 51.89 6.47 -1.25
CA LEU A 13 50.59 7.04 -1.55
C LEU A 13 49.55 6.36 -0.66
N VAL A 14 49.09 7.07 0.37
CA VAL A 14 47.90 6.69 1.14
C VAL A 14 46.68 7.16 0.35
N SER A 15 45.98 6.25 -0.32
CA SER A 15 44.64 6.51 -0.86
C SER A 15 43.69 6.69 0.31
N ALA A 16 43.25 7.94 0.53
CA ALA A 16 42.14 8.22 1.41
C ALA A 16 40.83 7.89 0.67
N CYS A 17 40.25 6.72 0.95
CA CYS A 17 38.85 6.46 0.60
C CYS A 17 37.98 7.39 1.45
N ALA A 18 37.39 8.40 0.83
CA ALA A 18 36.33 9.19 1.44
C ALA A 18 35.08 8.31 1.54
N LEU A 19 34.75 7.85 2.75
CA LEU A 19 33.40 7.35 3.03
C LEU A 19 32.45 8.55 2.92
N ALA A 20 31.72 8.62 1.80
CA ALA A 20 30.52 9.44 1.74
C ALA A 20 29.47 8.77 2.63
N ALA A 21 29.14 9.41 3.76
CA ALA A 21 27.99 8.99 4.55
C ALA A 21 26.74 9.21 3.69
N ALA A 22 26.14 8.12 3.21
CA ALA A 22 24.83 8.16 2.58
C ALA A 22 23.82 8.62 3.64
N ALA A 23 23.12 9.73 3.39
CA ALA A 23 21.96 10.07 4.18
C ALA A 23 20.92 8.96 4.01
N PRO A 24 20.18 8.56 5.07
CA PRO A 24 19.12 7.57 4.91
C PRO A 24 18.12 8.09 3.89
N ALA A 25 17.83 7.29 2.86
CA ALA A 25 16.74 7.58 1.95
C ALA A 25 15.45 7.58 2.77
N VAL A 26 14.69 8.68 2.73
CA VAL A 26 13.33 8.67 3.28
C VAL A 26 12.52 7.74 2.38
N ALA A 27 11.95 6.68 2.95
CA ALA A 27 11.07 5.78 2.22
C ALA A 27 9.88 6.56 1.67
N ALA A 28 9.53 6.31 0.40
CA ALA A 28 8.39 6.97 -0.22
C ALA A 28 7.10 6.61 0.52
N SER A 29 6.13 7.54 0.53
CA SER A 29 4.82 7.28 1.12
C SER A 29 4.12 6.09 0.44
N ASN A 30 3.52 5.20 1.23
CA ASN A 30 2.62 4.17 0.72
C ASN A 30 1.24 4.73 0.34
N TYR A 31 0.93 5.98 0.70
CA TYR A 31 -0.36 6.60 0.46
C TYR A 31 -0.29 7.66 -0.64
N ALA A 32 -1.43 7.98 -1.25
CA ALA A 32 -1.53 9.13 -2.15
C ALA A 32 -1.16 10.43 -1.43
N ILE A 33 -0.34 11.26 -2.07
CA ILE A 33 0.26 12.44 -1.44
C ILE A 33 -0.27 13.77 -1.98
N VAL A 34 -0.95 13.75 -3.12
CA VAL A 34 -1.49 14.96 -3.76
C VAL A 34 -2.72 14.62 -4.59
N TRP A 35 -3.70 15.53 -4.56
CA TRP A 35 -4.81 15.53 -5.51
C TRP A 35 -4.51 16.54 -6.63
N LEU A 36 -4.83 16.15 -7.86
CA LEU A 36 -4.54 16.94 -9.07
C LEU A 36 -5.79 17.67 -9.57
N GLN A 37 -6.94 17.02 -9.44
CA GLN A 37 -8.22 17.56 -9.86
C GLN A 37 -9.32 16.99 -8.98
N TYR A 38 -10.22 17.87 -8.56
CA TYR A 38 -11.43 17.49 -7.86
C TYR A 38 -12.62 18.25 -8.44
N SER A 39 -13.67 17.51 -8.76
CA SER A 39 -14.99 18.02 -9.14
C SER A 39 -16.00 17.32 -8.24
N PRO A 40 -16.68 18.04 -7.34
CA PRO A 40 -17.60 17.41 -6.39
C PRO A 40 -18.77 16.70 -7.08
N GLY A 41 -19.21 17.17 -8.25
CA GLY A 41 -20.44 16.67 -8.87
C GLY A 41 -21.71 17.20 -8.20
N ALA A 42 -22.86 16.67 -8.61
CA ALA A 42 -24.16 17.12 -8.12
C ALA A 42 -24.43 16.64 -6.69
N GLY A 43 -25.12 17.45 -5.88
CA GLY A 43 -25.67 17.03 -4.58
C GLY A 43 -24.68 16.99 -3.42
N VAL A 44 -23.37 17.03 -3.66
CA VAL A 44 -22.36 16.98 -2.58
C VAL A 44 -22.44 18.19 -1.66
N PRO A 45 -22.67 18.01 -0.33
CA PRO A 45 -22.67 19.12 0.62
C PRO A 45 -21.30 19.78 0.73
N LEU A 46 -21.25 21.11 0.89
CA LEU A 46 -20.00 21.89 0.95
C LEU A 46 -19.01 21.39 2.01
N ALA A 47 -19.51 20.85 3.13
CA ALA A 47 -18.67 20.36 4.22
C ALA A 47 -17.79 19.17 3.78
N TYR A 48 -18.24 18.36 2.83
CA TYR A 48 -17.57 17.14 2.36
C TYR A 48 -16.75 17.35 1.07
N GLN A 49 -16.50 18.61 0.68
CA GLN A 49 -15.78 18.95 -0.55
C GLN A 49 -14.28 19.17 -0.36
N ASN A 50 -13.69 18.65 0.71
CA ASN A 50 -12.25 18.78 0.97
C ASN A 50 -11.48 17.57 0.44
N ALA A 51 -10.95 17.67 -0.79
CA ALA A 51 -10.15 16.62 -1.41
C ALA A 51 -8.87 16.24 -0.65
N ASN A 52 -8.40 17.05 0.30
CA ASN A 52 -7.24 16.67 1.13
C ASN A 52 -7.56 15.52 2.09
N ASN A 53 -8.83 15.25 2.38
CA ASN A 53 -9.23 14.17 3.28
C ASN A 53 -8.89 12.78 2.71
N ALA A 54 -8.79 12.63 1.39
CA ALA A 54 -8.39 11.38 0.75
C ALA A 54 -6.86 11.22 0.56
N LEU A 55 -6.04 12.06 1.19
CA LEU A 55 -4.58 12.00 1.13
C LEU A 55 -4.00 11.49 2.44
N GLY A 56 -2.88 10.77 2.35
CA GLY A 56 -2.25 10.15 3.50
C GLY A 56 -2.96 8.87 3.95
N GLU A 57 -2.71 8.48 5.19
CA GLU A 57 -3.26 7.26 5.77
C GLU A 57 -4.79 7.36 5.95
N PRO A 58 -5.56 6.32 5.60
CA PRO A 58 -7.00 6.26 5.87
C PRO A 58 -7.36 6.47 7.34
N CYS A 59 -8.59 6.93 7.59
CA CYS A 59 -9.06 7.26 8.92
C CYS A 59 -9.17 6.01 9.80
N ARG A 60 -8.65 6.11 11.04
CA ARG A 60 -8.78 5.06 12.07
C ARG A 60 -9.76 5.41 13.18
N TYR A 61 -10.16 6.67 13.29
CA TYR A 61 -11.04 7.17 14.34
C TYR A 61 -11.85 8.36 13.83
N THR A 62 -13.17 8.29 13.98
CA THR A 62 -14.15 9.19 13.38
C THR A 62 -15.10 9.74 14.45
N GLY A 63 -15.95 10.68 14.04
CA GLY A 63 -17.14 11.06 14.79
C GLY A 63 -16.90 11.99 15.98
N ASP A 64 -15.74 12.65 16.05
CA ASP A 64 -15.40 13.58 17.14
C ASP A 64 -16.52 14.60 17.41
N GLY A 65 -17.07 14.55 18.63
CA GLY A 65 -18.15 15.43 19.09
C GLY A 65 -19.56 15.09 18.61
N VAL A 66 -19.73 14.02 17.81
CA VAL A 66 -21.02 13.54 17.31
C VAL A 66 -21.29 12.10 17.76
N ASP A 67 -20.48 11.16 17.29
CA ASP A 67 -20.51 9.74 17.65
C ASP A 67 -19.06 9.19 17.62
N PRO A 68 -18.25 9.53 18.64
CA PRO A 68 -16.81 9.31 18.59
C PRO A 68 -16.48 7.82 18.74
N GLY A 69 -15.72 7.27 17.79
CA GLY A 69 -15.36 5.85 17.81
C GLY A 69 -14.30 5.48 16.80
N VAL A 70 -13.73 4.30 16.98
CA VAL A 70 -12.83 3.69 16.00
C VAL A 70 -13.55 3.50 14.67
N VAL A 71 -12.81 3.62 13.57
CA VAL A 71 -13.28 3.19 12.25
C VAL A 71 -13.23 1.66 12.21
N SER A 72 -14.37 1.05 11.92
CA SER A 72 -14.53 -0.39 11.83
C SER A 72 -15.50 -0.76 10.70
N PRO A 73 -15.57 -2.05 10.31
CA PRO A 73 -16.56 -2.50 9.35
C PRO A 73 -18.02 -2.20 9.67
N PHE A 74 -18.32 -1.77 10.89
CA PHE A 74 -19.66 -1.44 11.38
C PHE A 74 -19.83 0.04 11.77
N HIS A 75 -18.74 0.82 11.69
CA HIS A 75 -18.68 2.23 12.05
C HIS A 75 -17.66 2.93 11.13
N PRO A 76 -18.07 3.33 9.91
CA PRO A 76 -17.15 3.81 8.88
C PRO A 76 -16.63 5.21 9.19
N ALA A 77 -15.58 5.65 8.51
CA ALA A 77 -15.21 7.07 8.47
C ALA A 77 -16.37 7.89 7.87
N PHE A 78 -16.82 8.95 8.54
CA PHE A 78 -18.03 9.67 8.11
C PHE A 78 -18.00 11.19 8.34
N MET A 79 -17.01 11.74 9.05
CA MET A 79 -17.00 13.18 9.31
C MET A 79 -16.51 13.96 8.10
N PRO A 80 -16.93 15.24 7.99
CA PRO A 80 -16.44 16.16 6.95
C PRO A 80 -14.92 16.36 6.87
N ASN A 81 -14.17 15.96 7.91
CA ASN A 81 -12.70 16.00 7.93
C ASN A 81 -12.05 14.65 7.69
N ASP A 82 -12.83 13.57 7.57
CA ASP A 82 -12.32 12.21 7.39
C ASP A 82 -12.44 11.80 5.93
N VAL A 83 -13.55 12.15 5.27
CA VAL A 83 -13.83 11.71 3.90
C VAL A 83 -14.06 12.87 2.95
N VAL A 84 -13.86 12.64 1.65
CA VAL A 84 -14.31 13.52 0.56
C VAL A 84 -15.40 12.85 -0.24
N SER A 85 -16.47 13.58 -0.53
CA SER A 85 -17.60 13.05 -1.30
C SER A 85 -17.48 13.36 -2.80
N ILE A 86 -17.98 12.46 -3.63
CA ILE A 86 -18.08 12.59 -5.09
C ILE A 86 -19.50 12.22 -5.49
N GLY A 87 -20.26 13.19 -6.00
CA GLY A 87 -21.62 13.01 -6.48
C GLY A 87 -21.70 12.81 -7.99
N PRO A 88 -22.91 12.66 -8.54
CA PRO A 88 -23.12 12.39 -9.96
C PRO A 88 -22.42 13.42 -10.86
N GLY A 89 -21.62 12.93 -11.82
CA GLY A 89 -20.80 13.72 -12.73
C GLY A 89 -19.52 14.29 -12.09
N GLY A 90 -19.23 13.94 -10.84
CA GLY A 90 -18.04 14.32 -10.11
C GLY A 90 -16.87 13.36 -10.33
N SER A 91 -15.67 13.80 -9.92
CA SER A 91 -14.46 12.99 -9.94
C SER A 91 -13.38 13.52 -9.00
N LEU A 92 -12.53 12.64 -8.50
CA LEU A 92 -11.28 12.95 -7.83
C LEU A 92 -10.11 12.27 -8.56
N ILE A 93 -9.02 13.00 -8.76
CA ILE A 93 -7.75 12.47 -9.29
C ILE A 93 -6.65 12.67 -8.25
N VAL A 94 -5.98 11.61 -7.87
CA VAL A 94 -4.83 11.62 -6.95
C VAL A 94 -3.57 11.06 -7.60
N SER A 95 -2.42 11.30 -6.99
CA SER A 95 -1.17 10.62 -7.35
C SER A 95 -0.34 10.17 -6.16
N PHE A 96 0.38 9.07 -6.36
CA PHE A 96 1.42 8.58 -5.46
C PHE A 96 2.76 9.27 -5.73
N GLU A 97 3.63 9.25 -4.72
CA GLU A 97 5.00 9.80 -4.81
C GLU A 97 5.87 9.00 -5.78
N VAL A 98 5.67 7.69 -5.80
CA VAL A 98 6.36 6.72 -6.66
C VAL A 98 5.34 5.87 -7.41
N ASP A 99 5.80 5.13 -8.42
CA ASP A 99 4.91 4.26 -9.18
C ASP A 99 4.41 3.13 -8.26
N VAL A 100 3.11 2.88 -8.30
CA VAL A 100 2.54 1.59 -7.89
C VAL A 100 2.96 0.58 -8.95
N LEU A 101 3.54 -0.53 -8.53
CA LEU A 101 4.02 -1.58 -9.42
C LEU A 101 3.06 -2.78 -9.34
N ASP A 102 2.80 -3.38 -10.49
CA ASP A 102 2.29 -4.75 -10.59
C ASP A 102 3.41 -5.68 -10.13
N ASN A 103 3.42 -5.99 -8.84
CA ASN A 103 4.48 -6.79 -8.23
C ASN A 103 3.93 -8.20 -7.96
N PRO A 104 4.53 -9.27 -8.52
CA PRO A 104 4.10 -10.64 -8.26
C PRO A 104 4.14 -11.05 -6.77
N ALA A 105 4.92 -10.35 -5.94
CA ALA A 105 4.95 -10.53 -4.50
C ALA A 105 3.78 -9.87 -3.76
N ASN A 106 2.98 -9.03 -4.43
CA ASN A 106 1.80 -8.43 -3.82
C ASN A 106 0.76 -9.52 -3.51
N PRO A 107 0.20 -9.55 -2.29
CA PRO A 107 -0.81 -10.54 -1.92
C PRO A 107 -2.00 -10.52 -2.89
N PHE A 108 -2.38 -11.71 -3.35
CA PHE A 108 -3.52 -11.92 -4.26
C PHE A 108 -3.42 -11.20 -5.61
N GLY A 109 -2.24 -10.70 -6.00
CA GLY A 109 -2.05 -9.91 -7.21
C GLY A 109 -2.67 -8.51 -7.14
N ILE A 110 -2.89 -7.98 -5.94
CA ILE A 110 -3.48 -6.66 -5.73
C ILE A 110 -2.38 -5.62 -5.48
N ASP A 111 -2.39 -4.53 -6.23
CA ASP A 111 -1.29 -3.55 -6.23
C ASP A 111 -1.62 -2.24 -5.52
N LEU A 112 -2.89 -1.86 -5.52
CA LEU A 112 -3.38 -0.70 -4.77
C LEU A 112 -4.70 -1.01 -4.07
N ILE A 113 -5.02 -0.18 -3.09
CA ILE A 113 -6.26 -0.26 -2.31
C ILE A 113 -6.92 1.12 -2.29
N VAL A 114 -8.24 1.15 -2.50
CA VAL A 114 -9.08 2.35 -2.33
C VAL A 114 -9.97 2.17 -1.11
N PHE A 115 -9.97 3.16 -0.22
CA PHE A 115 -10.78 3.18 0.99
C PHE A 115 -11.95 4.13 0.82
N GLY A 116 -13.16 3.60 1.02
CA GLY A 116 -14.42 4.36 1.01
C GLY A 116 -15.09 4.42 2.38
N ASN A 117 -16.39 4.68 2.37
CA ASN A 117 -17.26 4.76 3.55
C ASN A 117 -18.11 3.49 3.77
N SER A 118 -18.02 2.49 2.90
CA SER A 118 -18.83 1.27 2.98
C SER A 118 -18.78 0.63 4.36
N PHE A 119 -19.91 0.03 4.77
CA PHE A 119 -20.04 -0.62 6.08
C PHE A 119 -21.09 -1.73 6.07
N PHE A 120 -20.96 -2.70 6.96
CA PHE A 120 -22.02 -3.65 7.26
C PHE A 120 -22.99 -3.05 8.28
N THR A 121 -24.29 -3.20 8.05
CA THR A 121 -25.24 -3.00 9.15
C THR A 121 -24.97 -4.01 10.24
N ASP A 122 -25.10 -3.62 11.51
CA ASP A 122 -25.02 -4.55 12.62
C ASP A 122 -26.40 -5.12 12.97
N LEU A 123 -26.56 -6.43 12.82
CA LEU A 123 -27.81 -7.14 13.15
C LEU A 123 -28.04 -7.30 14.66
N ASP A 124 -26.99 -7.15 15.47
CA ASP A 124 -27.03 -7.29 16.93
C ASP A 124 -26.20 -6.18 17.60
N ALA A 125 -26.44 -4.93 17.21
CA ALA A 125 -25.70 -3.77 17.70
C ALA A 125 -25.60 -3.73 19.24
N PRO A 126 -24.40 -3.53 19.82
CA PRO A 126 -23.12 -3.15 19.18
C PRO A 126 -22.13 -4.33 18.99
N ASN A 127 -22.61 -5.55 18.78
CA ASN A 127 -21.78 -6.76 18.85
C ASN A 127 -21.02 -7.07 17.54
N GLY A 128 -21.24 -6.31 16.47
CA GLY A 128 -20.57 -6.49 15.18
C GLY A 128 -21.02 -7.77 14.48
N VAL A 129 -22.32 -7.93 14.25
CA VAL A 129 -22.87 -9.06 13.49
C VAL A 129 -23.24 -8.60 12.09
N CYS A 130 -22.54 -9.12 11.07
CA CYS A 130 -22.68 -8.71 9.67
C CYS A 130 -24.12 -8.81 9.18
N GLY A 131 -24.68 -7.69 8.77
CA GLY A 131 -25.91 -7.62 7.98
C GLY A 131 -25.61 -7.26 6.52
N THR A 132 -26.47 -6.43 5.92
CA THR A 132 -26.27 -5.94 4.55
C THR A 132 -25.06 -5.01 4.49
N LEU A 133 -24.20 -5.21 3.49
CA LEU A 133 -23.19 -4.23 3.08
C LEU A 133 -23.88 -3.01 2.44
N PHE A 134 -23.69 -1.85 3.02
CA PHE A 134 -23.95 -0.56 2.39
C PHE A 134 -22.69 -0.12 1.66
N ALA A 135 -22.80 0.03 0.35
CA ALA A 135 -21.76 0.55 -0.53
C ALA A 135 -22.44 1.30 -1.67
N GLU A 136 -21.84 2.42 -2.09
CA GLU A 136 -22.46 3.34 -3.04
C GLU A 136 -21.80 3.33 -4.43
N GLY A 137 -20.72 2.57 -4.58
CA GLY A 137 -20.12 2.24 -5.87
C GLY A 137 -18.97 3.18 -6.24
N GLY A 138 -19.07 3.79 -7.41
CA GLY A 138 -17.99 4.62 -7.96
C GLY A 138 -17.02 3.84 -8.84
N ILE A 139 -16.60 4.48 -9.93
CA ILE A 139 -15.72 3.88 -10.92
C ILE A 139 -14.28 4.28 -10.64
N ILE A 140 -13.37 3.31 -10.68
CA ILE A 140 -11.94 3.49 -10.50
C ILE A 140 -11.28 3.41 -11.87
N ASP A 141 -10.52 4.43 -12.24
CA ASP A 141 -9.57 4.38 -13.35
C ASP A 141 -8.14 4.54 -12.84
N VAL A 142 -7.20 3.86 -13.48
CA VAL A 142 -5.76 3.99 -13.22
C VAL A 142 -5.02 4.54 -14.43
N SER A 143 -3.90 5.22 -14.18
CA SER A 143 -3.05 5.75 -15.24
C SER A 143 -1.58 5.80 -14.83
N THR A 144 -0.70 5.49 -15.77
CA THR A 144 0.75 5.70 -15.63
C THR A 144 1.15 7.16 -15.88
N ASN A 145 0.40 7.91 -16.70
CA ASN A 145 0.82 9.22 -17.22
C ASN A 145 -0.17 10.38 -16.99
N GLY A 146 -1.33 10.10 -16.40
CA GLY A 146 -2.39 11.08 -16.14
C GLY A 146 -3.20 11.50 -17.39
N VAL A 147 -2.92 10.91 -18.55
CA VAL A 147 -3.55 11.24 -19.84
C VAL A 147 -4.38 10.08 -20.37
N GLN A 148 -3.81 8.88 -20.41
CA GLN A 148 -4.51 7.66 -20.79
C GLN A 148 -5.01 6.97 -19.53
N TRP A 149 -6.32 6.71 -19.48
CA TRP A 149 -7.00 6.16 -18.31
C TRP A 149 -7.60 4.80 -18.66
N PHE A 150 -7.48 3.86 -17.75
CA PHE A 150 -8.02 2.52 -17.87
C PHE A 150 -8.96 2.26 -16.70
N GLU A 151 -10.22 1.97 -17.00
CA GLU A 151 -11.22 1.57 -16.01
C GLU A 151 -10.89 0.18 -15.47
N VAL A 152 -10.87 0.03 -14.16
CA VAL A 152 -10.66 -1.27 -13.50
C VAL A 152 -12.01 -1.99 -13.42
N PRO A 153 -12.17 -3.18 -14.03
CA PRO A 153 -13.45 -3.87 -14.07
C PRO A 153 -13.76 -4.56 -12.73
N GLY A 154 -15.05 -4.67 -12.40
CA GLY A 154 -15.54 -5.56 -11.33
C GLY A 154 -15.31 -5.06 -9.90
N VAL A 155 -14.84 -3.82 -9.74
CA VAL A 155 -14.54 -3.20 -8.44
C VAL A 155 -15.26 -1.85 -8.30
N ALA A 156 -15.42 -1.38 -7.07
CA ALA A 156 -16.06 -0.11 -6.72
C ALA A 156 -15.18 0.69 -5.75
N ALA A 157 -15.14 2.02 -5.88
CA ALA A 157 -14.31 2.88 -5.04
C ALA A 157 -14.80 2.94 -3.58
N ASP A 158 -16.11 3.07 -3.43
CA ASP A 158 -16.83 2.82 -2.18
C ASP A 158 -17.53 1.47 -2.30
N GLY A 159 -16.85 0.43 -1.81
CA GLY A 159 -17.04 -0.92 -2.32
C GLY A 159 -16.69 -2.02 -1.34
N ALA A 160 -15.98 -3.03 -1.83
CA ALA A 160 -15.70 -4.24 -1.06
C ALA A 160 -14.81 -3.94 0.16
N PHE A 161 -15.06 -4.67 1.25
CA PHE A 161 -14.35 -4.65 2.52
C PHE A 161 -14.32 -3.28 3.23
N PRO A 162 -15.34 -2.97 4.04
CA PRO A 162 -15.34 -1.83 4.95
C PRO A 162 -14.05 -1.64 5.76
N THR A 163 -13.64 -0.39 6.00
CA THR A 163 -12.37 -0.09 6.67
C THR A 163 -12.33 -0.63 8.09
N LEU A 164 -11.25 -1.32 8.45
CA LEU A 164 -10.95 -1.78 9.81
C LEU A 164 -9.73 -1.02 10.33
N GLY A 165 -9.89 -0.18 11.36
CA GLY A 165 -8.81 0.68 11.86
C GLY A 165 -7.86 0.01 12.87
N TYR A 166 -8.30 -1.01 13.60
CA TYR A 166 -7.51 -1.63 14.67
C TYR A 166 -7.86 -3.12 14.81
N LEU A 167 -6.92 -3.91 15.32
CA LEU A 167 -7.06 -5.36 15.47
C LEU A 167 -7.45 -5.79 16.89
N ASP A 168 -7.31 -4.90 17.87
CA ASP A 168 -7.35 -5.22 19.31
C ASP A 168 -8.47 -4.52 20.08
N VAL A 169 -9.53 -4.12 19.39
CA VAL A 169 -10.69 -3.42 19.98
C VAL A 169 -12.01 -4.00 19.46
N ASP A 170 -13.08 -3.72 20.21
CA ASP A 170 -14.46 -4.05 19.80
C ASP A 170 -14.96 -3.11 18.68
N PRO A 171 -15.99 -3.51 17.89
CA PRO A 171 -16.37 -2.80 16.66
C PRO A 171 -16.75 -1.33 16.85
N TYR A 172 -17.28 -0.96 18.02
CA TYR A 172 -17.73 0.39 18.37
C TYR A 172 -16.90 1.00 19.51
N SER A 173 -15.64 0.59 19.66
CA SER A 173 -14.79 1.13 20.72
C SER A 173 -14.65 2.65 20.61
N ILE A 174 -14.96 3.37 21.69
CA ILE A 174 -14.74 4.81 21.82
C ILE A 174 -13.29 5.16 22.19
N ARG A 175 -12.40 4.16 22.16
CA ARG A 175 -10.97 4.31 22.44
C ARG A 175 -10.18 3.66 21.31
N PRO A 176 -9.19 4.36 20.75
CA PRO A 176 -8.26 3.76 19.78
C PRO A 176 -7.60 2.49 20.33
N GLY A 177 -7.39 1.52 19.44
CA GLY A 177 -6.60 0.33 19.73
C GLY A 177 -5.11 0.63 19.81
N ALA A 178 -4.35 -0.33 20.34
CA ALA A 178 -2.88 -0.26 20.34
C ALA A 178 -2.28 -0.97 19.12
N VAL A 179 -3.05 -1.84 18.45
CA VAL A 179 -2.59 -2.63 17.31
C VAL A 179 -3.33 -2.16 16.05
N PRO A 180 -2.72 -1.28 15.22
CA PRO A 180 -3.32 -0.89 13.95
C PRO A 180 -3.38 -2.09 13.00
N SER A 181 -4.45 -2.15 12.21
CA SER A 181 -4.49 -2.98 10.99
C SER A 181 -3.54 -2.42 9.92
N SER A 182 -3.20 -3.24 8.93
CA SER A 182 -2.38 -2.81 7.80
C SER A 182 -3.23 -2.30 6.64
N PHE A 183 -3.17 -0.99 6.37
CA PHE A 183 -3.80 -0.39 5.20
C PHE A 183 -3.04 -0.62 3.89
N THR A 184 -1.87 -1.27 3.94
CA THR A 184 -1.10 -1.66 2.76
C THR A 184 -1.17 -3.17 2.50
N LYS A 185 -2.00 -3.89 3.25
CA LYS A 185 -2.31 -5.31 3.00
C LYS A 185 -3.75 -5.41 2.51
N PRO A 186 -4.03 -5.98 1.34
CA PRO A 186 -5.39 -6.20 0.86
C PRO A 186 -6.04 -7.36 1.63
N VAL A 187 -7.37 -7.36 1.72
CA VAL A 187 -8.14 -8.57 2.08
C VAL A 187 -8.10 -9.52 0.88
N ASP A 188 -8.09 -10.83 1.12
CA ASP A 188 -8.23 -11.83 0.06
C ASP A 188 -9.52 -11.54 -0.73
N PRO A 189 -9.47 -11.27 -2.05
CA PRO A 189 -10.67 -11.05 -2.84
C PRO A 189 -11.68 -12.21 -2.75
N ALA A 190 -11.20 -13.45 -2.53
CA ALA A 190 -12.05 -14.63 -2.33
C ALA A 190 -12.75 -14.66 -0.95
N ALA A 191 -12.38 -13.77 -0.01
CA ALA A 191 -13.07 -13.62 1.27
C ALA A 191 -14.46 -12.97 1.11
N LEU A 192 -14.70 -12.23 0.02
CA LEU A 192 -15.98 -11.55 -0.19
C LEU A 192 -17.15 -12.56 -0.25
N ASP A 193 -16.94 -13.69 -0.93
CA ASP A 193 -17.93 -14.77 -1.04
C ASP A 193 -18.15 -15.53 0.28
N GLN A 194 -17.27 -15.32 1.28
CA GLN A 194 -17.35 -15.97 2.59
C GLN A 194 -18.09 -15.11 3.61
N ILE A 195 -18.20 -13.79 3.39
CA ILE A 195 -18.91 -12.89 4.31
C ILE A 195 -20.42 -13.07 4.13
N GLU A 196 -21.03 -13.81 5.05
CA GLU A 196 -22.46 -14.08 5.08
C GLU A 196 -23.19 -13.24 6.14
N GLU A 197 -24.48 -13.00 5.90
CA GLU A 197 -25.37 -12.41 6.89
C GLU A 197 -25.37 -13.26 8.19
N GLY A 198 -25.15 -12.62 9.33
CA GLY A 198 -25.03 -13.27 10.64
C GLY A 198 -23.59 -13.60 11.06
N MET A 199 -22.59 -13.40 10.20
CA MET A 199 -21.18 -13.56 10.55
C MET A 199 -20.80 -12.64 11.73
N GLY A 200 -20.10 -13.19 12.72
CA GLY A 200 -19.71 -12.43 13.91
C GLY A 200 -18.38 -11.68 13.74
N TRP A 201 -18.18 -10.66 14.58
CA TRP A 201 -16.97 -9.82 14.62
C TRP A 201 -15.65 -10.58 14.55
N GLN A 202 -15.52 -11.67 15.33
CA GLN A 202 -14.28 -12.45 15.38
C GLN A 202 -13.99 -13.20 14.09
N GLU A 203 -15.01 -13.72 13.42
CA GLU A 203 -14.88 -14.43 12.15
C GLU A 203 -14.54 -13.44 11.02
N LEU A 204 -15.19 -12.27 11.02
CA LEU A 204 -14.86 -11.19 10.10
C LEU A 204 -13.40 -10.73 10.27
N HIS A 205 -12.94 -10.55 11.51
CA HIS A 205 -11.54 -10.22 11.81
C HIS A 205 -10.55 -11.24 11.26
N GLN A 206 -10.88 -12.53 11.32
CA GLN A 206 -10.02 -13.58 10.78
C GLN A 206 -9.94 -13.52 9.25
N LEU A 207 -11.04 -13.21 8.57
CA LEU A 207 -11.04 -13.02 7.12
C LEU A 207 -10.19 -11.81 6.68
N TYR A 208 -10.15 -10.76 7.50
CA TYR A 208 -9.32 -9.59 7.20
C TYR A 208 -7.83 -9.91 7.37
N ASP A 209 -7.46 -10.92 8.17
CA ASP A 209 -6.07 -11.37 8.37
C ASP A 209 -5.09 -10.21 8.61
N GLY A 210 -5.50 -9.25 9.44
CA GLY A 210 -4.70 -8.05 9.75
C GLY A 210 -4.72 -6.95 8.69
N SER A 211 -5.40 -7.12 7.56
CA SER A 211 -5.73 -6.06 6.62
C SER A 211 -6.62 -5.00 7.27
N GLY A 212 -6.49 -3.76 6.81
CA GLY A 212 -7.41 -2.68 7.15
C GLY A 212 -8.62 -2.56 6.23
N GLY A 213 -8.84 -3.50 5.31
CA GLY A 213 -9.97 -3.47 4.38
C GLY A 213 -9.66 -2.72 3.08
N GLY A 214 -10.70 -2.10 2.52
CA GLY A 214 -10.67 -1.38 1.25
C GLY A 214 -10.78 -2.28 0.02
N THR A 215 -11.08 -1.65 -1.11
CA THR A 215 -11.19 -2.34 -2.39
C THR A 215 -9.82 -2.47 -3.04
N GLY A 216 -9.38 -3.72 -3.21
CA GLY A 216 -8.15 -4.07 -3.91
C GLY A 216 -8.25 -3.92 -5.43
N ILE A 217 -7.18 -3.43 -6.06
CA ILE A 217 -7.03 -3.25 -7.50
C ILE A 217 -5.80 -3.98 -8.02
N ASP A 218 -6.01 -4.84 -9.01
CA ASP A 218 -4.98 -5.48 -9.82
C ASP A 218 -4.71 -4.64 -11.09
N LEU A 219 -3.49 -4.15 -11.28
CA LEU A 219 -3.10 -3.38 -12.46
C LEU A 219 -2.97 -4.25 -13.72
N ALA A 220 -2.59 -5.52 -13.57
CA ALA A 220 -2.51 -6.48 -14.66
C ALA A 220 -3.88 -6.72 -15.30
N SER A 221 -4.97 -6.59 -14.54
CA SER A 221 -6.36 -6.68 -15.04
C SER A 221 -6.68 -5.69 -16.17
N VAL A 222 -5.95 -4.58 -16.24
CA VAL A 222 -6.06 -3.56 -17.29
C VAL A 222 -4.81 -3.47 -18.19
N GLY A 223 -3.90 -4.43 -18.07
CA GLY A 223 -2.68 -4.53 -18.87
C GLY A 223 -1.59 -3.52 -18.52
N LEU A 224 -1.58 -3.01 -17.28
CA LEU A 224 -0.55 -2.11 -16.79
C LEU A 224 0.40 -2.84 -15.85
N THR A 225 1.71 -2.63 -16.02
CA THR A 225 2.72 -3.08 -15.05
C THR A 225 3.00 -2.04 -13.96
N LYS A 226 2.44 -0.83 -14.13
CA LYS A 226 2.56 0.26 -13.15
C LYS A 226 1.54 1.37 -13.37
N ALA A 227 1.17 2.03 -12.28
CA ALA A 227 0.34 3.23 -12.29
C ALA A 227 0.90 4.27 -11.31
N ARG A 228 0.62 5.55 -11.57
CA ARG A 228 0.97 6.64 -10.64
C ARG A 228 -0.25 7.45 -10.22
N PHE A 229 -1.28 7.44 -11.06
CA PHE A 229 -2.48 8.24 -10.89
C PHE A 229 -3.69 7.33 -10.77
N VAL A 230 -4.58 7.69 -9.86
CA VAL A 230 -5.87 7.04 -9.67
C VAL A 230 -6.94 8.09 -9.82
N ARG A 231 -8.00 7.76 -10.56
CA ARG A 231 -9.20 8.59 -10.68
C ARG A 231 -10.38 7.81 -10.14
N VAL A 232 -11.11 8.40 -9.23
CA VAL A 232 -12.45 7.96 -8.85
C VAL A 232 -13.46 8.88 -9.51
N ARG A 233 -14.50 8.33 -10.14
CA ARG A 233 -15.55 9.11 -10.79
C ARG A 233 -16.92 8.49 -10.60
N VAL A 234 -17.94 9.34 -10.63
CA VAL A 234 -19.34 8.93 -10.53
C VAL A 234 -20.07 9.33 -11.82
N PRO A 235 -20.72 8.39 -12.53
CA PRO A 235 -21.51 8.71 -13.73
C PRO A 235 -22.57 9.79 -13.45
N ALA A 236 -22.87 10.61 -14.45
CA ALA A 236 -23.81 11.74 -14.29
C ALA A 236 -25.25 11.28 -14.02
N GLU A 237 -25.58 10.06 -14.44
CA GLU A 237 -26.84 9.37 -14.24
C GLU A 237 -26.94 8.62 -12.91
N SER A 238 -25.86 8.55 -12.14
CA SER A 238 -25.87 7.93 -10.81
C SER A 238 -26.85 8.64 -9.88
N GLN A 239 -27.41 7.87 -8.94
CA GLN A 239 -28.25 8.41 -7.86
C GLN A 239 -27.51 8.49 -6.52
N SER A 240 -26.26 8.03 -6.47
CA SER A 240 -25.46 7.98 -5.26
C SER A 240 -24.43 9.11 -5.24
N ILE A 241 -24.16 9.59 -4.04
CA ILE A 241 -22.91 10.26 -3.69
C ILE A 241 -22.05 9.18 -3.05
N ILE A 242 -20.76 9.15 -3.32
CA ILE A 242 -19.83 8.21 -2.68
C ILE A 242 -18.80 8.99 -1.86
N GLU A 243 -18.18 8.34 -0.89
CA GLU A 243 -17.15 8.93 -0.05
C GLU A 243 -15.83 8.17 -0.21
N ILE A 244 -14.73 8.92 -0.21
CA ILE A 244 -13.37 8.38 -0.27
C ILE A 244 -12.58 8.86 0.95
N ASP A 245 -11.92 7.91 1.61
CA ASP A 245 -11.12 8.07 2.83
C ASP A 245 -9.62 7.90 2.56
N GLY A 246 -9.23 7.28 1.44
CA GLY A 246 -7.81 7.21 1.08
C GLY A 246 -7.45 6.23 -0.02
N PHE A 247 -6.16 6.21 -0.32
CA PHE A 247 -5.55 5.34 -1.32
C PHE A 247 -4.22 4.83 -0.80
N ALA A 248 -3.98 3.53 -0.88
CA ALA A 248 -2.73 2.91 -0.48
C ALA A 248 -2.13 2.07 -1.60
N ARG A 249 -0.80 2.05 -1.65
CA ARG A 249 -0.03 1.02 -2.33
C ARG A 249 -0.05 -0.24 -1.48
N VAL A 250 -0.15 -1.38 -2.13
CA VAL A 250 0.08 -2.65 -1.46
C VAL A 250 1.57 -2.80 -1.17
N SER A 251 1.86 -3.22 0.05
CA SER A 251 3.18 -3.71 0.44
C SER A 251 3.29 -5.16 -0.02
N PRO A 252 4.36 -5.51 -0.75
CA PRO A 252 4.66 -6.90 -1.06
C PRO A 252 4.58 -7.79 0.18
N GLY A 253 3.97 -8.96 0.02
CA GLY A 253 3.91 -9.98 1.06
C GLY A 253 5.23 -10.76 1.13
N PRO A 254 5.36 -11.65 2.10
CA PRO A 254 6.54 -12.48 2.20
C PRO A 254 6.71 -13.38 0.96
N VAL A 255 7.89 -13.35 0.34
CA VAL A 255 8.29 -14.16 -0.82
C VAL A 255 9.08 -15.40 -0.40
N PHE A 256 8.48 -16.22 0.48
CA PHE A 256 9.13 -17.41 1.02
C PHE A 256 9.68 -18.33 -0.10
N GLY A 257 10.99 -18.56 -0.09
CA GLY A 257 11.67 -19.39 -1.07
C GLY A 257 12.13 -18.66 -2.33
N SER A 258 12.02 -17.32 -2.37
CA SER A 258 12.76 -16.51 -3.33
C SER A 258 14.26 -16.78 -3.17
N PRO A 259 15.01 -17.08 -4.24
CA PRO A 259 16.47 -17.14 -4.17
C PRO A 259 17.09 -15.82 -3.69
N ALA A 260 16.41 -14.69 -3.89
CA ALA A 260 16.87 -13.37 -3.48
C ALA A 260 16.63 -13.03 -2.01
N ASP A 261 15.84 -13.82 -1.27
CA ASP A 261 15.67 -13.74 0.19
C ASP A 261 16.86 -14.46 0.82
N LEU A 262 17.97 -13.74 0.93
CA LEU A 262 19.27 -14.25 1.33
C LEU A 262 19.39 -14.42 2.84
N ASN A 263 18.54 -13.77 3.63
CA ASN A 263 18.52 -13.89 5.09
C ASN A 263 17.42 -14.86 5.61
N GLY A 264 16.48 -15.25 4.74
CA GLY A 264 15.41 -16.21 5.01
C GLY A 264 14.27 -15.65 5.88
N ASP A 265 14.12 -14.33 5.98
CA ASP A 265 13.09 -13.69 6.79
C ASP A 265 11.74 -13.55 6.06
N GLY A 266 11.72 -13.92 4.77
CA GLY A 266 10.57 -13.88 3.91
C GLY A 266 10.46 -12.60 3.09
N PHE A 267 11.35 -11.62 3.23
CA PHE A 267 11.38 -10.42 2.40
C PHE A 267 12.66 -10.38 1.56
N VAL A 268 12.64 -9.56 0.50
CA VAL A 268 13.81 -9.22 -0.33
C VAL A 268 14.00 -7.72 -0.22
N ASP A 269 14.82 -7.28 0.72
CA ASP A 269 14.94 -5.87 1.08
C ASP A 269 16.39 -5.40 1.25
N GLY A 270 16.57 -4.34 2.05
CA GLY A 270 17.88 -3.77 2.35
C GLY A 270 18.84 -4.74 3.05
N ASP A 271 18.33 -5.69 3.82
CA ASP A 271 19.15 -6.68 4.52
C ASP A 271 19.67 -7.75 3.55
N ASP A 272 18.87 -8.17 2.58
CA ASP A 272 19.32 -9.05 1.49
C ASP A 272 20.31 -8.35 0.57
N LEU A 273 20.04 -7.08 0.23
CA LEU A 273 20.99 -6.25 -0.51
C LEU A 273 22.31 -6.13 0.25
N GLY A 274 22.27 -5.94 1.56
CA GLY A 274 23.46 -5.93 2.42
C GLY A 274 24.24 -7.25 2.35
N THR A 275 23.52 -8.36 2.35
CA THR A 275 24.08 -9.71 2.22
C THR A 275 24.73 -9.93 0.86
N LEU A 276 24.04 -9.57 -0.23
CA LEU A 276 24.55 -9.65 -1.61
C LEU A 276 25.81 -8.81 -1.80
N LEU A 277 25.79 -7.55 -1.33
CA LEU A 277 26.95 -6.65 -1.41
C LEU A 277 28.13 -7.13 -0.55
N GLY A 278 27.86 -7.82 0.57
CA GLY A 278 28.89 -8.47 1.38
C GLY A 278 29.61 -9.61 0.65
N ALA A 279 28.92 -10.28 -0.29
CA ALA A 279 29.43 -11.38 -1.09
C ALA A 279 30.02 -10.92 -2.45
N TRP A 280 30.06 -9.62 -2.74
CA TRP A 280 30.41 -9.10 -4.07
C TRP A 280 31.77 -9.60 -4.59
N GLY A 281 31.77 -10.16 -5.79
CA GLY A 281 32.94 -10.73 -6.45
C GLY A 281 33.40 -12.10 -5.90
N SER A 282 32.63 -12.71 -4.99
CA SER A 282 32.84 -14.09 -4.52
C SER A 282 32.09 -15.10 -5.39
N ASP A 283 32.22 -16.39 -5.07
CA ASP A 283 31.42 -17.48 -5.65
C ASP A 283 29.99 -17.58 -5.09
N GLY A 284 29.60 -16.64 -4.22
CA GLY A 284 28.24 -16.53 -3.69
C GLY A 284 27.94 -17.34 -2.44
N ALA A 285 28.83 -18.20 -1.96
CA ALA A 285 28.53 -19.08 -0.83
C ALA A 285 28.24 -18.30 0.48
N LEU A 286 27.06 -18.52 1.07
CA LEU A 286 26.63 -17.90 2.33
C LEU A 286 26.82 -18.83 3.54
N PRO A 287 26.94 -18.28 4.77
CA PRO A 287 27.25 -19.06 5.98
C PRO A 287 26.19 -20.10 6.39
N ASP A 288 24.96 -19.90 5.97
CA ASP A 288 23.80 -20.78 6.22
C ASP A 288 23.62 -21.86 5.14
N GLY A 289 24.47 -21.86 4.11
CA GLY A 289 24.39 -22.76 2.97
C GLY A 289 23.59 -22.20 1.79
N GLY A 290 23.12 -20.95 1.86
CA GLY A 290 22.54 -20.20 0.74
C GLY A 290 23.58 -19.72 -0.29
N SER A 291 23.10 -19.08 -1.36
CA SER A 291 23.94 -18.50 -2.41
C SER A 291 23.48 -17.09 -2.77
N ALA A 292 24.40 -16.12 -2.75
CA ALA A 292 24.20 -14.77 -3.30
C ALA A 292 24.48 -14.69 -4.81
N ASP A 293 24.98 -15.76 -5.43
CA ASP A 293 25.04 -15.94 -6.89
C ASP A 293 23.67 -16.43 -7.37
N LEU A 294 22.80 -15.47 -7.68
CA LEU A 294 21.39 -15.63 -8.02
C LEU A 294 21.19 -16.06 -9.48
N ASP A 295 22.08 -15.66 -10.39
CA ASP A 295 22.04 -16.09 -11.79
C ASP A 295 22.86 -17.37 -12.08
N SER A 296 23.55 -17.89 -11.06
CA SER A 296 24.37 -19.11 -11.09
C SER A 296 25.52 -19.05 -12.10
N ASN A 297 26.08 -17.86 -12.35
CA ASN A 297 27.20 -17.68 -13.28
C ASN A 297 28.58 -17.94 -12.64
N GLY A 298 28.61 -18.16 -11.32
CA GLY A 298 29.80 -18.44 -10.52
C GLY A 298 30.49 -17.21 -9.93
N VAL A 299 29.90 -16.01 -10.04
CA VAL A 299 30.39 -14.79 -9.41
C VAL A 299 29.25 -13.84 -9.02
N VAL A 300 29.28 -13.32 -7.79
CA VAL A 300 28.32 -12.28 -7.36
C VAL A 300 28.68 -10.95 -7.99
N ASP A 301 27.84 -10.45 -8.90
CA ASP A 301 28.05 -9.18 -9.58
C ASP A 301 26.74 -8.40 -9.88
N GLY A 302 26.79 -7.53 -10.89
CA GLY A 302 25.64 -6.72 -11.29
C GLY A 302 24.46 -7.53 -11.82
N GLY A 303 24.68 -8.75 -12.31
CA GLY A 303 23.62 -9.68 -12.69
C GLY A 303 22.74 -10.04 -11.49
N ASP A 304 23.36 -10.45 -10.39
CA ASP A 304 22.66 -10.84 -9.16
C ASP A 304 21.95 -9.67 -8.51
N LEU A 305 22.59 -8.50 -8.48
CA LEU A 305 21.91 -7.28 -8.03
C LEU A 305 20.65 -7.00 -8.86
N GLY A 306 20.70 -7.23 -10.17
CA GLY A 306 19.54 -7.12 -11.05
C GLY A 306 18.41 -8.08 -10.67
N SER A 307 18.76 -9.33 -10.36
CA SER A 307 17.80 -10.34 -9.89
C SER A 307 17.19 -9.97 -8.55
N LEU A 308 18.01 -9.57 -7.57
CA LEU A 308 17.54 -9.16 -6.24
C LEU A 308 16.60 -7.96 -6.31
N LEU A 309 16.97 -6.92 -7.07
CA LEU A 309 16.11 -5.75 -7.25
C LEU A 309 14.84 -6.05 -8.05
N GLY A 310 14.83 -7.11 -8.86
CA GLY A 310 13.66 -7.61 -9.55
C GLY A 310 12.62 -8.23 -8.62
N ASP A 311 13.10 -8.83 -7.53
CA ASP A 311 12.27 -9.53 -6.52
C ASP A 311 12.00 -8.69 -5.27
N TRP A 312 12.39 -7.40 -5.27
CA TRP A 312 12.29 -6.50 -4.11
C TRP A 312 10.88 -6.47 -3.51
N SER A 313 10.78 -6.69 -2.20
CA SER A 313 9.51 -6.79 -1.44
C SER A 313 9.50 -5.86 -0.24
#